data_AF-A0A962LN01-F1
#
_entry.id   AF-A0A962LN01-F1
#
_cell.length_a   1.000
_cell.length_b   1.000
_cell.length_c   1.000
_cell.angle_alpha   90.00
_cell.angle_beta   90.00
_cell.angle_gamma   90.00
#
_symmetry.space_group_name_H-M   'P 1'
#
loop_
_entity.id
_entity.type
_entity.pdbx_description
1 polymer ?
#
loop_
_entity_poly.entity_id
_entity_poly.type
_entity_poly.pdbx_seq_one_letter_code
_entity_poly.pdbx_strand_id
1 'polypeptide(L)'
;MKLFVLALLSALALLQGCSHPIEIVGDGDVLSASGERDCLLEDYAAGLENCSENVVLDDYQETYYAVARNGWTFHRWANYCVDETGNECAFDISADIVYQNWGEILPPLTAIFRPTTNTGFTAMLMGHSFFDPFATALPAHAQRAGFPDHSQSQLYSGSSSGAPQALWEDADKRNAIQAVLNNGDINLFGMTYHPDYPGIEGYREWVNYALQKNPDTRFFIGLPWLTFPADLDAKASLQDF
;
A
#
# COMPACT_ATOMS: atom_id res chain seq x y z
N MET A 1 15.18 -44.73 51.68
CA MET A 1 14.61 -44.70 50.31
C MET A 1 13.97 -43.34 50.09
N LYS A 2 14.63 -42.44 49.37
CA LYS A 2 14.06 -41.26 48.72
C LYS A 2 15.10 -40.74 47.72
N LEU A 3 14.96 -41.20 46.48
CA LEU A 3 15.69 -40.70 45.32
C LEU A 3 15.33 -39.22 45.16
N PHE A 4 16.32 -38.34 45.14
CA PHE A 4 16.18 -37.00 44.57
C PHE A 4 16.39 -37.14 43.06
N VAL A 5 15.30 -37.09 42.30
CA VAL A 5 15.32 -36.96 40.85
C VAL A 5 15.62 -35.49 40.55
N LEU A 6 16.85 -35.19 40.10
CA LEU A 6 17.13 -33.92 39.45
C LEU A 6 16.46 -33.92 38.08
N ALA A 7 15.38 -33.17 37.93
CA ALA A 7 14.84 -32.83 36.63
C ALA A 7 15.78 -31.80 35.97
N LEU A 8 16.51 -32.21 34.94
CA LEU A 8 17.11 -31.26 33.99
C LEU A 8 15.97 -30.57 33.24
N LEU A 9 15.69 -29.32 33.57
CA LEU A 9 15.01 -28.43 32.63
C LEU A 9 15.99 -28.11 31.51
N SER A 10 15.82 -28.78 30.37
CA SER A 10 16.37 -28.36 29.09
C SER A 10 15.68 -27.06 28.68
N ALA A 11 16.29 -25.93 29.02
CA ALA A 11 15.95 -24.64 28.43
C ALA A 11 16.36 -24.71 26.95
N LEU A 12 15.38 -24.95 26.08
CA LEU A 12 15.53 -24.78 24.64
C LEU A 12 15.67 -23.26 24.43
N ALA A 13 16.91 -22.76 24.42
CA ALA A 13 17.19 -21.39 24.05
C ALA A 13 16.86 -21.26 22.55
N LEU A 14 15.67 -20.76 22.24
CA LEU A 14 15.38 -20.27 20.90
C LEU A 14 16.42 -19.17 20.63
N LEU A 15 17.30 -19.39 19.65
CA LEU A 15 18.22 -18.37 19.14
C LEU A 15 17.37 -17.32 18.41
N GLN A 16 16.78 -16.40 19.16
CA GLN A 16 15.85 -15.40 18.64
C GLN A 16 16.65 -14.25 18.02
N GLY A 17 17.13 -14.38 16.79
CA GLY A 17 17.78 -13.27 16.07
C GLY A 17 16.84 -12.07 15.82
N CYS A 18 17.33 -11.07 15.09
CA CYS A 18 16.46 -10.03 14.56
C CYS A 18 15.66 -10.61 13.38
N SER A 19 14.34 -10.49 13.40
CA SER A 19 13.49 -10.95 12.29
C SER A 19 13.24 -9.79 11.33
N HIS A 20 13.44 -10.03 10.03
CA HIS A 20 13.16 -9.05 8.98
C HIS A 20 12.39 -9.71 7.84
N PRO A 21 11.07 -9.90 8.01
CA PRO A 21 10.25 -10.66 7.07
C PRO A 21 10.29 -10.10 5.65
N ILE A 22 9.94 -10.93 4.67
CA ILE A 22 9.84 -10.55 3.26
C ILE A 22 8.38 -10.72 2.83
N GLU A 23 7.84 -9.71 2.14
CA GLU A 23 6.47 -9.71 1.65
C GLU A 23 6.45 -9.54 0.13
N ILE A 24 5.57 -10.30 -0.53
CA ILE A 24 5.39 -10.25 -1.98
C ILE A 24 3.96 -9.82 -2.29
N VAL A 25 3.83 -8.68 -2.99
CA VAL A 25 2.55 -8.19 -3.52
C VAL A 25 2.56 -8.38 -5.04
N GLY A 26 1.68 -9.24 -5.55
CA GLY A 26 1.64 -9.59 -6.98
C GLY A 26 2.38 -10.89 -7.27
N ASP A 27 2.97 -11.00 -8.46
CA ASP A 27 3.60 -12.23 -8.96
C ASP A 27 5.08 -11.99 -9.30
N GLY A 28 5.93 -12.50 -8.42
CA GLY A 28 7.37 -12.30 -8.43
C GLY A 28 8.02 -13.04 -7.28
N ASP A 29 9.35 -13.03 -7.27
CA ASP A 29 10.18 -13.64 -6.25
C ASP A 29 11.12 -12.58 -5.67
N VAL A 30 11.56 -12.75 -4.43
CA VAL A 30 12.60 -11.92 -3.82
C VAL A 30 13.82 -12.81 -3.60
N LEU A 31 14.86 -12.62 -4.41
CA LEU A 31 16.10 -13.40 -4.33
C LEU A 31 17.17 -12.62 -3.58
N SER A 32 18.05 -13.30 -2.85
CA SER A 32 19.16 -12.68 -2.15
C SER A 32 20.49 -12.88 -2.89
N ALA A 33 21.43 -11.95 -2.74
CA ALA A 33 22.76 -12.06 -3.35
C ALA A 33 23.52 -13.28 -2.80
N SER A 34 23.26 -13.64 -1.54
CA SER A 34 23.78 -14.86 -0.92
C SER A 34 23.14 -16.15 -1.43
N GLY A 35 21.90 -16.10 -1.93
CA GLY A 35 21.05 -17.27 -2.19
C GLY A 35 20.57 -18.02 -0.94
N GLU A 36 20.87 -17.51 0.27
CA GLU A 36 20.49 -18.13 1.54
C GLU A 36 19.17 -17.58 2.11
N ARG A 37 18.68 -16.46 1.56
CA ARG A 37 17.54 -15.69 2.05
C ARG A 37 16.50 -15.45 0.96
N ASP A 38 16.49 -16.33 -0.05
CA ASP A 38 15.50 -16.30 -1.11
C ASP A 38 14.10 -16.52 -0.52
N CYS A 39 13.15 -15.69 -0.93
CA CYS A 39 11.73 -15.84 -0.67
C CYS A 39 11.01 -15.98 -2.01
N LEU A 40 10.66 -17.22 -2.36
CA LEU A 40 9.85 -17.52 -3.53
C LEU A 40 8.38 -17.25 -3.25
N LEU A 41 7.60 -16.94 -4.29
CA LEU A 41 6.16 -16.68 -4.13
C LEU A 41 5.43 -17.84 -3.43
N GLU A 42 5.80 -19.09 -3.74
CA GLU A 42 5.21 -20.27 -3.11
C GLU A 42 5.56 -20.38 -1.63
N ASP A 43 6.79 -20.02 -1.26
CA ASP A 43 7.27 -20.04 0.12
C ASP A 43 6.56 -18.97 0.95
N TYR A 44 6.41 -17.77 0.38
CA TYR A 44 5.64 -16.67 0.98
C TYR A 44 4.19 -17.08 1.18
N ALA A 45 3.54 -17.64 0.15
CA ALA A 45 2.15 -18.10 0.24
C ALA A 45 1.96 -19.24 1.25
N ALA A 46 3.00 -20.06 1.46
CA ALA A 46 3.02 -21.12 2.47
C ALA A 46 3.43 -20.63 3.87
N GLY A 47 3.85 -19.37 4.03
CA GLY A 47 4.28 -18.79 5.29
C GLY A 47 5.61 -19.36 5.83
N LEU A 48 6.48 -19.85 4.95
CA LEU A 48 7.75 -20.47 5.34
C LEU A 48 8.71 -19.46 5.98
N GLU A 49 9.54 -19.94 6.91
CA GLU A 49 10.42 -19.11 7.77
C GLU A 49 11.43 -18.27 6.98
N ASN A 50 11.84 -18.69 5.78
CA ASN A 50 12.69 -17.89 4.89
C ASN A 50 12.02 -16.58 4.45
N CYS A 51 10.70 -16.55 4.39
CA CYS A 51 9.90 -15.35 4.12
C CYS A 51 9.36 -14.72 5.41
N SER A 52 8.73 -15.52 6.28
CA SER A 52 7.96 -15.00 7.42
C SER A 52 8.83 -14.53 8.58
N GLU A 53 10.05 -15.07 8.73
CA GLU A 53 10.97 -14.69 9.79
C GLU A 53 12.24 -14.04 9.24
N ASN A 54 12.88 -14.65 8.24
CA ASN A 54 14.15 -14.23 7.63
C ASN A 54 15.17 -13.77 8.68
N VAL A 55 15.49 -14.67 9.62
CA VAL A 55 16.24 -14.35 10.83
C VAL A 55 17.67 -13.90 10.51
N VAL A 56 18.09 -12.81 11.14
CA VAL A 56 19.44 -12.23 11.07
C VAL A 56 20.12 -12.41 12.43
N LEU A 57 21.28 -13.08 12.43
CA LEU A 57 22.00 -13.47 13.65
C LEU A 57 23.31 -12.72 13.86
N ASP A 58 23.81 -12.00 12.85
CA ASP A 58 25.10 -11.30 12.88
C ASP A 58 25.01 -10.07 11.96
N ASP A 59 26.14 -9.61 11.38
CA ASP A 59 26.14 -8.59 10.32
C ASP A 59 25.06 -8.86 9.25
N TYR A 60 24.21 -7.87 9.00
CA TYR A 60 23.20 -7.92 7.96
C TYR A 60 23.72 -7.21 6.71
N GLN A 61 24.52 -7.94 5.94
CA GLN A 61 25.05 -7.50 4.66
C GLN A 61 24.42 -8.32 3.55
N GLU A 62 23.33 -7.80 2.98
CA GLU A 62 22.56 -8.52 1.99
C GLU A 62 22.01 -7.56 0.93
N THR A 63 21.94 -8.04 -0.31
CA THR A 63 21.22 -7.33 -1.38
C THR A 63 20.13 -8.25 -1.91
N TYR A 64 18.90 -7.78 -1.88
CA TYR A 64 17.77 -8.48 -2.44
C TYR A 64 17.46 -7.97 -3.84
N TYR A 65 16.95 -8.87 -4.68
CA TYR A 65 16.52 -8.61 -6.04
C TYR A 65 15.06 -9.03 -6.17
N ALA A 66 14.19 -8.08 -6.48
CA ALA A 66 12.81 -8.38 -6.81
C ALA A 66 12.73 -8.85 -8.28
N VAL A 67 12.47 -10.13 -8.49
CA VAL A 67 12.46 -10.77 -9.81
C VAL A 67 11.03 -11.05 -10.23
N ALA A 68 10.54 -10.31 -11.22
CA ALA A 68 9.18 -10.49 -11.71
C ALA A 68 9.04 -11.79 -12.52
N ARG A 69 7.89 -12.46 -12.38
CA ARG A 69 7.56 -13.63 -13.21
C ARG A 69 7.00 -13.20 -14.56
N ASN A 70 6.84 -14.17 -15.46
CA ASN A 70 6.38 -13.90 -16.82
C ASN A 70 5.00 -13.21 -16.83
N GLY A 71 4.89 -12.09 -17.56
CA GLY A 71 3.67 -11.28 -17.60
C GLY A 71 3.56 -10.23 -16.49
N TRP A 72 4.57 -10.13 -15.62
CA TRP A 72 4.67 -9.15 -14.56
C TRP A 72 5.94 -8.32 -14.69
N THR A 73 5.95 -7.17 -14.05
CA THR A 73 7.12 -6.32 -13.88
C THR A 73 7.28 -6.01 -12.40
N PHE A 74 8.54 -5.90 -11.96
CA PHE A 74 8.81 -5.25 -10.70
C PHE A 74 8.34 -3.81 -10.81
N HIS A 75 7.63 -3.36 -9.79
CA HIS A 75 7.09 -2.02 -9.74
C HIS A 75 7.92 -1.14 -8.80
N ARG A 76 8.06 -1.55 -7.53
CA ARG A 76 8.87 -0.86 -6.52
C ARG A 76 8.99 -1.67 -5.23
N TRP A 77 9.87 -1.22 -4.35
CA TRP A 77 9.85 -1.58 -2.93
C TRP A 77 8.86 -0.69 -2.15
N ALA A 78 8.21 -1.23 -1.12
CA ALA A 78 7.13 -0.52 -0.43
C ALA A 78 7.62 0.50 0.60
N ASN A 79 8.55 0.09 1.46
CA ASN A 79 8.91 0.76 2.71
C ASN A 79 10.42 0.94 2.91
N TYR A 80 11.23 0.03 2.37
CA TYR A 80 12.68 0.17 2.22
C TYR A 80 13.02 0.48 0.77
N CYS A 81 14.19 1.08 0.51
CA CYS A 81 14.67 1.32 -0.85
C CYS A 81 13.66 2.03 -1.76
N VAL A 82 12.82 2.92 -1.18
CA VAL A 82 11.71 3.58 -1.89
C VAL A 82 12.16 4.56 -2.97
N ASP A 83 13.39 5.08 -2.84
CA ASP A 83 14.01 5.99 -3.80
C ASP A 83 14.81 5.24 -4.88
N GLU A 84 14.95 3.90 -4.76
CA GLU A 84 15.66 3.09 -5.74
C GLU A 84 14.80 2.88 -6.99
N THR A 85 15.42 3.04 -8.16
CA THR A 85 14.76 2.85 -9.46
C THR A 85 14.96 1.44 -10.03
N GLY A 86 15.91 0.69 -9.46
CA GLY A 86 16.20 -0.70 -9.80
C GLY A 86 15.38 -1.67 -8.97
N ASN A 87 15.57 -2.96 -9.25
CA ASN A 87 14.93 -4.03 -8.49
C ASN A 87 15.77 -4.49 -7.29
N GLU A 88 16.89 -3.82 -7.03
CA GLU A 88 17.79 -4.08 -5.92
C GLU A 88 17.36 -3.36 -4.64
N CYS A 89 17.55 -4.00 -3.49
CA CYS A 89 17.47 -3.35 -2.18
C CYS A 89 18.56 -3.90 -1.26
N ALA A 90 19.48 -3.03 -0.84
CA ALA A 90 20.66 -3.41 -0.08
C ALA A 90 20.56 -2.99 1.40
N PHE A 91 21.03 -3.86 2.27
CA PHE A 91 21.19 -3.64 3.70
C PHE A 91 22.65 -3.83 4.07
N ASP A 92 23.19 -2.88 4.84
CA ASP A 92 24.52 -2.93 5.45
C ASP A 92 24.40 -2.48 6.90
N ILE A 93 24.02 -3.42 7.77
CA ILE A 93 23.79 -3.19 9.20
C ILE A 93 24.80 -4.02 9.98
N SER A 94 25.56 -3.37 10.86
CA SER A 94 26.54 -4.07 11.68
C SER A 94 25.88 -4.97 12.73
N ALA A 95 26.60 -6.02 13.11
CA ALA A 95 26.22 -6.96 14.14
C ALA A 95 25.82 -6.26 15.45
N ASP A 96 26.52 -5.20 15.85
CA ASP A 96 26.19 -4.42 17.05
C ASP A 96 24.75 -3.87 17.02
N ILE A 97 24.28 -3.39 15.86
CA ILE A 97 22.91 -2.90 15.70
C ILE A 97 21.92 -4.07 15.69
N VAL A 98 22.28 -5.18 15.02
CA VAL A 98 21.45 -6.40 15.02
C VAL A 98 21.27 -6.95 16.44
N TYR A 99 22.34 -7.02 17.23
CA TYR A 99 22.31 -7.45 18.64
C TYR A 99 21.52 -6.48 19.53
N GLN A 100 21.50 -5.18 19.24
CA GLN A 100 20.67 -4.22 19.97
C GLN A 100 19.16 -4.40 19.71
N ASN A 101 18.79 -4.98 18.57
CA ASN A 101 17.40 -5.22 18.16
C ASN A 101 17.08 -6.72 18.18
N TRP A 102 17.75 -7.50 19.04
CA TRP A 102 17.58 -8.94 19.14
C TRP A 102 16.17 -9.31 19.63
N GLY A 103 15.49 -10.21 18.91
CA GLY A 103 14.10 -10.58 19.20
C GLY A 103 13.05 -9.56 18.71
N GLU A 104 13.45 -8.47 18.05
CA GLU A 104 12.53 -7.57 17.38
C GLU A 104 12.11 -8.14 16.01
N ILE A 105 10.90 -7.77 15.58
CA ILE A 105 10.39 -8.04 14.23
C ILE A 105 10.32 -6.70 13.51
N LEU A 106 11.22 -6.50 12.55
CA LEU A 106 11.23 -5.32 11.71
C LEU A 106 10.05 -5.33 10.74
N PRO A 107 9.60 -4.15 10.26
CA PRO A 107 8.69 -4.09 9.11
C PRO A 107 9.21 -4.95 7.96
N PRO A 108 8.33 -5.63 7.20
CA PRO A 108 8.77 -6.53 6.16
C PRO A 108 9.45 -5.78 5.00
N LEU A 109 10.43 -6.39 4.34
CA LEU A 109 10.87 -5.97 3.02
C LEU A 109 9.80 -6.35 2.00
N THR A 110 8.98 -5.38 1.57
CA THR A 110 7.86 -5.65 0.67
C THR A 110 8.20 -5.32 -0.78
N ALA A 111 8.25 -6.34 -1.65
CA ALA A 111 8.35 -6.20 -3.09
C ALA A 111 6.97 -6.11 -3.73
N ILE A 112 6.74 -5.07 -4.54
CA ILE A 112 5.49 -4.90 -5.28
C ILE A 112 5.75 -5.18 -6.76
N PHE A 113 5.01 -6.14 -7.29
CA PHE A 113 4.95 -6.50 -8.69
C PHE A 113 3.61 -6.08 -9.28
N ARG A 114 3.59 -5.70 -10.55
CA ARG A 114 2.36 -5.41 -11.30
C ARG A 114 2.32 -6.18 -12.61
N PRO A 115 1.14 -6.57 -13.11
CA PRO A 115 1.04 -7.17 -14.42
C PRO A 115 1.56 -6.19 -15.49
N THR A 116 2.30 -6.68 -16.48
CA THR A 116 2.83 -5.84 -17.58
C THR A 116 1.69 -5.21 -18.40
N THR A 117 0.52 -5.86 -18.40
CA THR A 117 -0.71 -5.32 -18.98
C THR A 117 -1.58 -4.78 -17.85
N ASN A 118 -2.06 -3.54 -17.92
CA ASN A 118 -2.96 -3.02 -16.89
C ASN A 118 -4.26 -3.83 -16.84
N THR A 119 -4.48 -4.57 -15.76
CA THR A 119 -5.68 -5.37 -15.49
C THR A 119 -6.61 -4.73 -14.46
N GLY A 120 -6.28 -3.56 -13.92
CA GLY A 120 -7.07 -2.88 -12.89
C GLY A 120 -6.28 -1.87 -12.06
N PHE A 121 -7.02 -1.09 -11.27
CA PHE A 121 -6.46 -0.19 -10.26
C PHE A 121 -6.96 -0.60 -8.87
N THR A 122 -6.13 -0.41 -7.85
CA THR A 122 -6.54 -0.43 -6.45
C THR A 122 -6.78 1.01 -6.04
N ALA A 123 -8.05 1.41 -5.94
CA ALA A 123 -8.42 2.81 -5.81
C ALA A 123 -8.89 3.18 -4.39
N MET A 124 -8.60 4.42 -3.99
CA MET A 124 -9.35 5.11 -2.94
C MET A 124 -10.21 6.19 -3.59
N LEU A 125 -11.52 6.17 -3.37
CA LEU A 125 -12.46 7.13 -3.94
C LEU A 125 -13.22 7.86 -2.84
N MET A 126 -13.26 9.20 -2.87
CA MET A 126 -14.01 9.96 -1.88
C MET A 126 -14.74 11.16 -2.45
N GLY A 127 -15.95 11.41 -1.95
CA GLY A 127 -16.72 12.56 -2.38
C GLY A 127 -18.14 12.62 -1.85
N HIS A 128 -18.97 13.41 -2.54
CA HIS A 128 -20.37 13.66 -2.22
C HIS A 128 -21.32 13.05 -3.26
N SER A 129 -22.60 13.41 -3.19
CA SER A 129 -23.72 12.80 -3.93
C SER A 129 -23.62 12.84 -5.46
N PHE A 130 -22.73 13.64 -6.04
CA PHE A 130 -22.51 13.66 -7.49
C PHE A 130 -21.36 12.72 -7.89
N PHE A 131 -20.46 12.42 -6.96
CA PHE A 131 -19.33 11.52 -7.16
C PHE A 131 -19.67 10.08 -6.79
N ASP A 132 -20.49 9.89 -5.75
CA ASP A 132 -20.90 8.59 -5.23
C ASP A 132 -21.50 7.65 -6.30
N PRO A 133 -22.40 8.10 -7.20
CA PRO A 133 -22.94 7.22 -8.24
C PRO A 133 -21.87 6.70 -9.20
N PHE A 134 -20.90 7.54 -9.56
CA PHE A 134 -19.74 7.13 -10.37
C PHE A 134 -18.90 6.12 -9.61
N ALA A 135 -18.51 6.43 -8.36
CA ALA A 135 -17.66 5.58 -7.54
C ALA A 135 -18.32 4.20 -7.33
N THR A 136 -19.60 4.14 -6.97
CA THR A 136 -20.32 2.88 -6.74
C THR A 136 -20.44 2.02 -8.02
N ALA A 137 -20.58 2.64 -9.19
CA ALA A 137 -20.72 1.91 -10.45
C ALA A 137 -19.37 1.42 -11.01
N LEU A 138 -18.26 2.09 -10.66
CA LEU A 138 -16.95 1.87 -11.28
C LEU A 138 -16.47 0.41 -11.26
N PRO A 139 -16.58 -0.37 -10.16
CA PRO A 139 -16.11 -1.75 -10.16
C PRO A 139 -16.79 -2.63 -11.22
N ALA A 140 -18.10 -2.49 -11.37
CA ALA A 140 -18.85 -3.25 -12.36
C ALA A 140 -18.52 -2.80 -13.80
N HIS A 141 -18.24 -1.51 -14.02
CA HIS A 141 -17.77 -1.01 -15.32
C HIS A 141 -16.36 -1.49 -15.65
N ALA A 142 -15.44 -1.46 -14.69
CA ALA A 142 -14.07 -1.94 -14.85
C ALA A 142 -14.05 -3.42 -15.25
N GLN A 143 -14.81 -4.25 -14.54
CA GLN A 143 -14.94 -5.67 -14.87
C GLN A 143 -15.45 -5.88 -16.31
N ARG A 144 -16.52 -5.18 -16.72
CA ARG A 144 -17.05 -5.28 -18.09
C ARG A 144 -16.10 -4.77 -19.17
N ALA A 145 -15.22 -3.83 -18.82
CA ALA A 145 -14.23 -3.26 -19.72
C ALA A 145 -12.95 -4.11 -19.82
N GLY A 146 -12.88 -5.26 -19.13
CA GLY A 146 -11.72 -6.15 -19.16
C GLY A 146 -10.63 -5.80 -18.15
N PHE A 147 -10.98 -5.10 -17.07
CA PHE A 147 -10.12 -4.82 -15.92
C PHE A 147 -10.58 -5.63 -14.70
N PRO A 148 -10.35 -6.97 -14.69
CA PRO A 148 -10.88 -7.85 -13.65
C PRO A 148 -10.25 -7.62 -12.27
N ASP A 149 -9.06 -7.02 -12.20
CA ASP A 149 -8.31 -6.83 -10.97
C ASP A 149 -8.55 -5.44 -10.34
N HIS A 150 -9.48 -4.66 -10.89
CA HIS A 150 -9.85 -3.38 -10.28
C HIS A 150 -10.57 -3.61 -8.95
N SER A 151 -10.09 -2.93 -7.91
CA SER A 151 -10.70 -2.91 -6.59
C SER A 151 -10.72 -1.47 -6.07
N GLN A 152 -11.61 -1.16 -5.14
CA GLN A 152 -11.66 0.18 -4.55
C GLN A 152 -12.18 0.19 -3.12
N SER A 153 -11.67 1.14 -2.34
CA SER A 153 -12.30 1.66 -1.12
C SER A 153 -13.03 2.96 -1.45
N GLN A 154 -14.13 3.23 -0.76
CA GLN A 154 -14.98 4.40 -1.00
C GLN A 154 -15.38 5.08 0.30
N LEU A 155 -15.30 6.41 0.36
CA LEU A 155 -15.89 7.21 1.42
C LEU A 155 -16.89 8.23 0.85
N TYR A 156 -18.12 8.17 1.35
CA TYR A 156 -19.20 9.09 1.01
C TYR A 156 -19.49 10.06 2.15
N SER A 157 -19.62 11.35 1.82
CA SER A 157 -20.23 12.34 2.71
C SER A 157 -21.04 13.35 1.88
N GLY A 158 -22.31 13.55 2.23
CA GLY A 158 -23.23 14.36 1.42
C GLY A 158 -22.89 15.85 1.38
N SER A 159 -23.29 16.52 0.30
CA SER A 159 -23.10 17.98 0.12
C SER A 159 -21.64 18.42 0.28
N SER A 160 -21.41 19.63 0.78
CA SER A 160 -20.09 20.22 1.02
C SER A 160 -19.22 19.44 1.98
N SER A 161 -19.80 18.62 2.86
CA SER A 161 -19.03 17.77 3.79
C SER A 161 -18.26 16.63 3.11
N GLY A 162 -18.54 16.34 1.84
CA GLY A 162 -17.75 15.43 1.00
C GLY A 162 -16.66 16.10 0.18
N ALA A 163 -16.47 17.41 0.33
CA ALA A 163 -15.34 18.11 -0.28
C ALA A 163 -14.01 17.64 0.36
N PRO A 164 -12.91 17.59 -0.40
CA PRO A 164 -11.62 17.10 0.10
C PRO A 164 -11.13 17.83 1.36
N GLN A 165 -11.30 19.15 1.44
CA GLN A 165 -10.92 19.90 2.63
C GLN A 165 -11.83 19.57 3.83
N ALA A 166 -13.15 19.48 3.65
CA ALA A 166 -14.07 19.09 4.71
C ALA A 166 -13.76 17.69 5.25
N LEU A 167 -13.45 16.75 4.36
CA LEU A 167 -13.03 15.38 4.71
C LEU A 167 -11.70 15.36 5.47
N TRP A 168 -10.77 16.26 5.13
CA TRP A 168 -9.53 16.40 5.87
C TRP A 168 -9.77 17.00 7.26
N GLU A 169 -10.63 18.00 7.41
CA GLU A 169 -10.86 18.67 8.69
C GLU A 169 -11.64 17.79 9.70
N ASP A 170 -12.52 16.92 9.19
CA ASP A 170 -13.27 15.93 9.96
C ASP A 170 -12.36 14.77 10.41
N ALA A 171 -12.08 14.68 11.71
CA ALA A 171 -11.11 13.72 12.25
C ALA A 171 -11.50 12.26 11.98
N ASP A 172 -12.78 11.91 12.08
CA ASP A 172 -13.23 10.53 11.92
C ASP A 172 -13.12 10.09 10.46
N LYS A 173 -13.55 10.96 9.53
CA LYS A 173 -13.41 10.70 8.09
C LYS A 173 -11.95 10.70 7.66
N ARG A 174 -11.16 11.65 8.17
CA ARG A 174 -9.73 11.71 7.88
C ARG A 174 -9.05 10.41 8.29
N ASN A 175 -9.29 9.94 9.50
CA ASN A 175 -8.71 8.70 10.01
C ASN A 175 -9.15 7.47 9.17
N ALA A 176 -10.41 7.40 8.73
CA ALA A 176 -10.89 6.31 7.89
C ALA A 176 -10.18 6.26 6.52
N ILE A 177 -10.00 7.41 5.87
CA ILE A 177 -9.29 7.49 4.58
C ILE A 177 -7.80 7.19 4.77
N GLN A 178 -7.18 7.74 5.82
CA GLN A 178 -5.78 7.49 6.14
C GLN A 178 -5.52 6.02 6.45
N ALA A 179 -6.46 5.31 7.10
CA ALA A 179 -6.34 3.87 7.32
C ALA A 179 -6.24 3.08 6.00
N VAL A 180 -7.06 3.43 4.99
CA VAL A 180 -6.96 2.83 3.65
C VAL A 180 -5.60 3.13 3.02
N LEU A 181 -5.15 4.39 3.06
CA LEU A 181 -3.87 4.79 2.47
C LEU A 181 -2.68 4.13 3.18
N ASN A 182 -2.78 3.90 4.49
CA ASN A 182 -1.75 3.24 5.31
C ASN A 182 -1.64 1.74 5.04
N ASN A 183 -2.69 1.09 4.55
CA ASN A 183 -2.61 -0.32 4.13
C ASN A 183 -1.75 -0.50 2.87
N GLY A 184 -1.40 0.59 2.18
CA GLY A 184 -0.53 0.56 1.01
C GLY A 184 -1.24 0.16 -0.29
N ASP A 185 -0.43 0.08 -1.35
CA ASP A 185 -0.80 -0.34 -2.70
C ASP A 185 -1.93 0.43 -3.40
N ILE A 186 -2.25 1.65 -2.95
CA ILE A 186 -3.24 2.53 -3.59
C ILE A 186 -2.59 3.21 -4.80
N ASN A 187 -2.96 2.79 -6.01
CA ASN A 187 -2.39 3.31 -7.25
C ASN A 187 -3.33 4.32 -7.97
N LEU A 188 -4.54 4.54 -7.45
CA LEU A 188 -5.47 5.56 -7.93
C LEU A 188 -6.21 6.22 -6.75
N PHE A 189 -6.18 7.55 -6.64
CA PHE A 189 -6.94 8.30 -5.65
C PHE A 189 -7.83 9.33 -6.33
N GLY A 190 -9.15 9.09 -6.28
CA GLY A 190 -10.17 9.96 -6.82
C GLY A 190 -10.81 10.84 -5.75
N MET A 191 -10.90 12.13 -6.06
CA MET A 191 -11.55 13.15 -5.24
C MET A 191 -12.61 13.88 -6.05
N THR A 192 -13.51 14.62 -5.39
CA THR A 192 -14.51 15.48 -6.06
C THR A 192 -14.28 16.95 -5.76
N TYR A 193 -14.81 17.84 -6.61
CA TYR A 193 -14.89 19.27 -6.35
C TYR A 193 -16.20 19.68 -5.66
N HIS A 194 -16.17 20.71 -4.81
CA HIS A 194 -17.36 21.37 -4.26
C HIS A 194 -17.13 22.90 -4.14
N PRO A 195 -18.09 23.75 -4.53
CA PRO A 195 -17.92 25.21 -4.55
C PRO A 195 -17.71 25.87 -3.18
N ASP A 196 -18.27 25.32 -2.11
CA ASP A 196 -18.03 25.81 -0.74
C ASP A 196 -16.57 25.65 -0.28
N TYR A 197 -15.77 24.82 -0.97
CA TYR A 197 -14.36 24.59 -0.72
C TYR A 197 -13.56 24.77 -2.03
N PRO A 198 -13.46 26.00 -2.55
CA PRO A 198 -12.91 26.27 -3.88
C PRO A 198 -11.37 26.21 -3.92
N GLY A 199 -10.73 26.14 -2.76
CA GLY A 199 -9.29 26.13 -2.60
C GLY A 199 -8.65 24.77 -2.89
N ILE A 200 -7.32 24.77 -2.88
CA ILE A 200 -6.50 23.58 -3.15
C ILE A 200 -5.96 22.91 -1.87
N GLU A 201 -6.25 23.49 -0.70
CA GLU A 201 -5.70 23.11 0.60
C GLU A 201 -5.99 21.64 0.91
N GLY A 202 -7.27 21.24 0.86
CA GLY A 202 -7.65 19.84 1.09
C GLY A 202 -7.00 18.87 0.11
N TYR A 203 -6.94 19.22 -1.18
CA TYR A 203 -6.29 18.37 -2.18
C TYR A 203 -4.80 18.20 -1.90
N ARG A 204 -4.10 19.28 -1.52
CA ARG A 204 -2.68 19.24 -1.20
C ARG A 204 -2.41 18.31 -0.02
N GLU A 205 -3.20 18.41 1.04
CA GLU A 205 -3.06 17.53 2.21
C GLU A 205 -3.24 16.05 1.83
N TRP A 206 -4.28 15.74 1.07
CA TRP A 206 -4.55 14.36 0.62
C TRP A 206 -3.50 13.82 -0.33
N VAL A 207 -3.06 14.60 -1.31
CA VAL A 207 -2.01 14.21 -2.26
C VAL A 207 -0.70 13.96 -1.53
N ASN A 208 -0.29 14.88 -0.64
CA ASN A 208 0.94 14.72 0.14
C ASN A 208 0.89 13.47 1.02
N TYR A 209 -0.22 13.25 1.73
CA TYR A 209 -0.37 12.07 2.58
C TYR A 209 -0.37 10.78 1.76
N ALA A 210 -1.11 10.76 0.64
CA ALA A 210 -1.17 9.60 -0.23
C ALA A 210 0.21 9.27 -0.80
N LEU A 211 0.96 10.25 -1.32
CA LEU A 211 2.31 10.03 -1.84
C LEU A 211 3.31 9.58 -0.78
N GLN A 212 3.15 10.03 0.47
CA GLN A 212 3.98 9.54 1.58
C GLN A 212 3.79 8.04 1.83
N LYS A 213 2.58 7.52 1.58
CA LYS A 213 2.23 6.10 1.82
C LYS A 213 2.31 5.24 0.56
N ASN A 214 2.07 5.87 -0.59
CA ASN A 214 1.88 5.27 -1.91
C ASN A 214 2.52 6.21 -2.94
N PRO A 215 3.86 6.20 -3.10
CA PRO A 215 4.59 7.18 -3.92
C PRO A 215 4.21 7.18 -5.40
N ASP A 216 3.56 6.12 -5.89
CA ASP A 216 3.13 5.94 -7.28
C ASP A 216 1.64 6.20 -7.52
N THR A 217 0.89 6.66 -6.50
CA THR A 217 -0.54 6.96 -6.66
C THR A 217 -0.78 7.97 -7.78
N ARG A 218 -1.73 7.65 -8.66
CA ARG A 218 -2.27 8.59 -9.64
C ARG A 218 -3.50 9.27 -9.08
N PHE A 219 -3.69 10.54 -9.41
CA PHE A 219 -4.80 11.33 -8.88
C PHE A 219 -5.74 11.79 -9.99
N PHE A 220 -7.03 11.87 -9.67
CA PHE A 220 -7.99 12.58 -10.49
C PHE A 220 -8.99 13.34 -9.62
N ILE A 221 -9.54 14.41 -10.18
CA ILE A 221 -10.59 15.21 -9.56
C ILE A 221 -11.83 15.12 -10.43
N GLY A 222 -12.90 14.55 -9.89
CA GLY A 222 -14.22 14.55 -10.48
C GLY A 222 -14.86 15.92 -10.33
N LEU A 223 -15.14 16.57 -11.46
CA LEU A 223 -15.90 17.81 -11.49
C LEU A 223 -17.40 17.44 -11.58
N PRO A 224 -18.22 17.78 -10.58
CA PRO A 224 -19.64 17.49 -10.63
C PRO A 224 -20.29 18.31 -11.75
N TRP A 225 -21.32 17.75 -12.40
CA TRP A 225 -22.17 18.56 -13.25
C TRP A 225 -22.95 19.58 -12.43
N LEU A 226 -23.37 20.67 -13.07
CA LEU A 226 -24.23 21.67 -12.43
C LEU A 226 -25.59 21.05 -12.06
N THR A 227 -26.15 21.48 -10.93
CA THR A 227 -27.49 21.07 -10.52
C THR A 227 -28.51 21.44 -11.59
N PHE A 228 -29.50 20.57 -11.81
CA PHE A 228 -30.56 20.76 -12.80
C PHE A 228 -30.04 21.05 -14.22
N PRO A 229 -29.22 20.17 -14.82
CA PRO A 229 -28.61 20.44 -16.13
C PRO A 229 -29.64 20.59 -17.26
N ALA A 230 -30.86 20.08 -17.08
CA ALA A 230 -31.97 20.29 -18.01
C ALA A 230 -32.47 21.74 -18.06
N ASP A 231 -32.18 22.53 -17.02
CA ASP A 231 -32.61 23.92 -16.88
C ASP A 231 -31.52 24.91 -17.32
N LEU A 232 -30.35 24.41 -17.72
CA LEU A 232 -29.22 25.22 -18.16
C LEU A 232 -29.15 25.28 -19.69
N ASP A 233 -28.91 26.47 -20.24
CA ASP A 233 -28.50 26.58 -21.64
C ASP A 233 -27.02 26.13 -21.78
N ALA A 234 -26.63 25.70 -22.98
CA ALA A 234 -25.29 25.18 -23.25
C ALA A 234 -24.16 26.23 -23.06
N LYS A 235 -24.50 27.51 -22.85
CA LYS A 235 -23.54 28.60 -22.67
C LYS A 235 -23.28 28.87 -21.19
N ALA A 236 -24.29 28.68 -20.33
CA ALA A 236 -24.18 28.83 -18.87
C ALA A 236 -23.28 27.73 -18.26
N SER A 237 -23.26 26.53 -18.83
CA SER A 237 -22.51 25.39 -18.28
C SER A 237 -20.99 25.52 -18.29
N LEU A 238 -20.43 26.57 -18.91
CA LEU A 238 -18.97 26.79 -19.03
C LEU A 238 -18.43 27.91 -18.13
N GLN A 239 -19.28 28.64 -17.40
CA GLN A 239 -18.87 29.83 -16.63
C GLN A 239 -18.75 29.60 -15.12
N ASP A 240 -19.20 28.45 -14.62
CA ASP A 240 -19.34 28.15 -13.20
C ASP A 240 -18.29 27.14 -12.66
N PHE A 241 -17.21 26.90 -13.42
CA PHE A 241 -16.07 26.06 -13.03
C PHE A 241 -14.77 26.87 -12.98
#